data_AF-A0A4P2QMP8-F1
#
_entry.id   AF-A0A4P2QMP8-F1
#
_cell.length_a   1.000
_cell.length_b   1.000
_cell.length_c   1.000
_cell.angle_alpha   90.00
_cell.angle_beta   90.00
_cell.angle_gamma   90.00
#
_symmetry.space_group_name_H-M   'P 1'
#
loop_
_entity.id
_entity.type
_entity.pdbx_description
1 polymer ?
#
loop_
_entity_poly.entity_id
_entity_poly.type
_entity_poly.pdbx_seq_one_letter_code
_entity_poly.pdbx_strand_id
1 'polypeptide(L)'
;MSTATVEFAGIELLSPCPHCSAPMAVNTLTDRCRCSSCLMESALPPSAWDEALRGVEKDVVQFAPGYLRHGPEWGEGGPPPGPHVAWQRGHDAPPCPRCQRPMRLVPQGGCVCAACGAGRAILPKPPWLPPGSPVLGFVSDEPAVAEERPREPVQVACTQCGGPLVADGSSRIVPCGYCSARVALPDAVWAALHPPRVKRRWWLVVHAADDPRRGPANILRFQMPAVTIGGILGILGGFFILFAPVWFEHGDTAMFVGFGVPAAVFLCLWLWTRMRYWRICRPENEVVGRLSAHWSSGFRTEVLITSPNRPADVLARADLWALDRRRFDELGGEGGRVRAWMVPGKPGLTYVDPIPSLLE
;
A
#
# COMPACT_ATOMS: atom_id res chain seq x y z
N MET A 1 -23.68 -0.48 -2.71
CA MET A 1 -22.93 0.77 -2.46
C MET A 1 -21.58 0.37 -1.89
N SER A 2 -20.48 0.78 -2.53
CA SER A 2 -19.12 0.50 -2.05
C SER A 2 -18.83 1.35 -0.80
N THR A 3 -18.41 0.71 0.29
CA THR A 3 -17.91 1.29 1.54
C THR A 3 -16.46 1.75 1.41
N ALA A 4 -16.15 2.59 0.42
CA ALA A 4 -14.80 3.11 0.23
C ALA A 4 -14.20 3.63 1.55
N THR A 5 -13.06 3.06 1.95
CA THR A 5 -12.35 3.47 3.16
C THR A 5 -11.38 4.59 2.82
N VAL A 6 -11.27 5.59 3.70
CA VAL A 6 -10.28 6.65 3.55
C VAL A 6 -9.03 6.28 4.36
N GLU A 7 -7.87 6.31 3.72
CA GLU A 7 -6.58 5.96 4.33
C GLU A 7 -5.54 7.08 4.13
N PHE A 8 -4.44 7.01 4.88
CA PHE A 8 -3.26 7.86 4.67
C PHE A 8 -2.20 7.14 3.86
N ALA A 9 -1.45 7.87 3.03
CA ALA A 9 -0.26 7.38 2.35
C ALA A 9 0.92 8.34 2.57
N GLY A 10 2.01 7.85 3.16
CA GLY A 10 3.22 8.65 3.42
C GLY A 10 4.12 8.76 2.19
N ILE A 11 4.54 9.97 1.86
CA ILE A 11 5.37 10.29 0.68
C ILE A 11 6.62 11.07 1.09
N GLU A 12 7.74 10.71 0.49
CA GLU A 12 9.01 11.45 0.56
C GLU A 12 9.55 11.66 -0.87
N LEU A 13 9.41 12.87 -1.39
CA LEU A 13 9.73 13.15 -2.79
C LEU A 13 10.97 14.04 -2.91
N LEU A 14 11.91 13.63 -3.77
CA LEU A 14 13.03 14.43 -4.25
C LEU A 14 12.93 14.60 -5.76
N SER A 15 13.10 15.82 -6.26
CA SER A 15 13.17 16.08 -7.70
C SER A 15 14.47 16.83 -8.02
N PRO A 16 15.20 16.51 -9.09
CA PRO A 16 16.32 17.32 -9.52
C PRO A 16 15.81 18.69 -10.01
N CYS A 17 16.56 19.76 -9.72
CA CYS A 17 16.29 21.08 -10.26
C CYS A 17 16.58 21.11 -11.76
N PRO A 18 15.66 21.60 -12.62
CA PRO A 18 15.91 21.65 -14.07
C PRO A 18 16.97 22.69 -14.47
N HIS A 19 17.35 23.61 -13.58
CA HIS A 19 18.33 24.66 -13.88
C HIS A 19 19.75 24.30 -13.44
N CYS A 20 19.92 23.64 -12.29
CA CYS A 20 21.23 23.37 -11.70
C CYS A 20 21.45 21.91 -11.30
N SER A 21 20.48 21.03 -11.56
CA SER A 21 20.48 19.60 -11.21
C SER A 21 20.58 19.27 -9.73
N ALA A 22 20.63 20.28 -8.85
CA ALA A 22 20.63 20.07 -7.40
C ALA A 22 19.32 19.40 -6.93
N PRO A 23 19.38 18.50 -5.94
CA PRO A 23 18.19 17.84 -5.41
C PRO A 23 17.27 18.85 -4.72
N MET A 24 15.97 18.76 -5.00
CA MET A 24 14.92 19.59 -4.40
C MET A 24 13.98 18.69 -3.59
N ALA A 25 13.92 18.92 -2.28
CA ALA A 25 12.93 18.28 -1.41
C ALA A 25 11.53 18.83 -1.68
N VAL A 26 10.59 17.94 -1.97
CA VAL A 26 9.17 18.25 -2.17
C VAL A 26 8.41 17.69 -0.97
N ASN A 27 8.17 18.55 0.03
CA ASN A 27 7.55 18.16 1.31
C ASN A 27 6.04 18.48 1.37
N THR A 28 5.41 18.71 0.21
CA THR A 28 3.98 19.04 0.11
C THR A 28 3.44 18.73 -1.28
N LEU A 29 2.12 18.73 -1.45
CA LEU A 29 1.46 18.49 -2.73
C LEU A 29 1.38 19.80 -3.54
N THR A 30 2.43 20.07 -4.32
CA THR A 30 2.59 21.30 -5.13
C THR A 30 3.01 20.99 -6.56
N ASP A 31 2.64 21.81 -7.54
CA ASP A 31 3.12 21.71 -8.92
C ASP A 31 4.43 22.48 -9.14
N ARG A 32 4.86 23.30 -8.18
CA ARG A 32 6.07 24.11 -8.24
C ARG A 32 6.93 23.93 -7.00
N CYS A 33 8.24 23.93 -7.21
CA CYS A 33 9.21 23.89 -6.12
C CYS A 33 10.34 24.89 -6.39
N ARG A 34 10.75 25.61 -5.35
CA ARG A 34 11.93 26.48 -5.38
C ARG A 34 13.16 25.69 -4.99
N CYS A 35 14.21 25.75 -5.82
CA CYS A 35 15.48 25.12 -5.52
C CYS A 35 16.22 25.90 -4.43
N SER A 36 16.70 25.24 -3.37
CA SER A 36 17.53 25.91 -2.34
C SER A 36 18.90 26.33 -2.87
N SER A 37 19.38 25.71 -3.96
CA SER A 37 20.71 25.97 -4.51
C SER A 37 20.75 27.14 -5.50
N CYS A 38 19.81 27.23 -6.45
CA CYS A 38 19.78 28.33 -7.42
C CYS A 38 18.64 29.32 -7.21
N LEU A 39 17.75 29.07 -6.25
CA LEU A 39 16.56 29.89 -5.92
C LEU A 39 15.52 30.05 -7.02
N MET A 40 15.75 29.44 -8.19
CA MET A 40 14.77 29.39 -9.26
C MET A 40 13.60 28.53 -8.81
N GLU A 41 12.41 29.06 -9.04
CA GLU A 41 11.17 28.30 -8.96
C GLU A 41 10.96 27.57 -10.28
N SER A 42 10.68 26.28 -10.19
CA SER A 42 10.44 25.45 -11.37
C SER A 42 9.18 24.63 -11.16
N ALA A 43 8.42 24.44 -12.24
CA ALA A 43 7.39 23.43 -12.27
C ALA A 43 8.04 22.05 -12.05
N LEU A 44 7.41 21.22 -11.22
CA LEU A 44 7.78 19.82 -11.10
C LEU A 44 7.38 19.11 -12.40
N PRO A 45 8.24 18.22 -12.92
CA PRO A 45 7.90 17.47 -14.12
C PRO A 45 6.66 16.61 -13.85
N PRO A 46 5.67 16.53 -14.76
CA PRO A 46 4.45 15.73 -14.55
C PRO A 46 4.75 14.27 -14.17
N SER A 47 5.86 13.71 -14.70
CA SER A 47 6.34 12.38 -14.38
C SER A 47 6.60 12.16 -12.89
N ALA A 48 7.02 13.19 -12.13
CA ALA A 48 7.24 13.09 -10.69
C ALA A 48 5.95 12.74 -9.95
N TRP A 49 4.84 13.39 -10.34
CA TRP A 49 3.53 13.12 -9.75
C TRP A 49 2.90 11.86 -10.32
N ASP A 50 3.04 11.59 -11.61
CA ASP A 50 2.52 10.36 -12.19
C ASP A 50 3.15 9.12 -11.56
N GLU A 51 4.45 9.15 -11.24
CA GLU A 51 5.11 8.05 -10.54
C GLU A 51 4.66 7.96 -9.08
N ALA A 52 4.64 9.07 -8.34
CA ALA A 52 4.19 9.11 -6.96
C ALA A 52 2.74 8.64 -6.80
N LEU A 53 1.83 9.12 -7.66
CA LEU A 53 0.41 8.81 -7.61
C LEU A 53 0.08 7.43 -8.17
N ARG A 54 0.80 6.94 -9.20
CA ARG A 54 0.65 5.54 -9.63
C ARG A 54 1.12 4.57 -8.55
N GLY A 55 2.18 4.92 -7.81
CA GLY A 55 2.59 4.17 -6.62
C GLY A 55 1.48 4.13 -5.58
N VAL A 56 0.85 5.27 -5.29
CA VAL A 56 -0.31 5.32 -4.39
C VAL A 56 -1.45 4.43 -4.89
N GLU A 57 -1.84 4.52 -6.17
CA GLU A 57 -2.95 3.75 -6.71
C GLU A 57 -2.70 2.23 -6.74
N LYS A 58 -1.53 1.81 -7.25
CA LYS A 58 -1.18 0.39 -7.32
C LYS A 58 -0.89 -0.17 -5.95
N ASP A 59 -0.13 0.58 -5.17
CA ASP A 59 0.56 0.03 -4.02
C ASP A 59 -0.24 0.23 -2.74
N VAL A 60 -1.05 1.31 -2.57
CA VAL A 60 -2.00 1.47 -1.43
C VAL A 60 -3.17 0.49 -1.52
N VAL A 61 -3.42 -0.14 -2.66
CA VAL A 61 -4.45 -1.19 -2.77
C VAL A 61 -3.87 -2.59 -2.51
N GLN A 62 -2.58 -2.85 -2.82
CA GLN A 62 -2.07 -4.23 -2.93
C GLN A 62 -1.21 -4.77 -1.76
N PHE A 63 -0.26 -3.99 -1.22
CA PHE A 63 0.70 -4.41 -0.19
C PHE A 63 0.26 -4.40 1.30
N ALA A 64 1.03 -5.10 2.15
CA ALA A 64 0.85 -5.10 3.60
C ALA A 64 1.43 -3.81 4.24
N PRO A 65 0.99 -3.41 5.45
CA PRO A 65 1.57 -2.32 6.24
C PRO A 65 3.04 -2.58 6.51
N GLY A 66 3.85 -1.52 6.45
CA GLY A 66 5.29 -1.60 6.70
C GLY A 66 6.11 -1.96 5.46
N TYR A 67 5.47 -2.14 4.29
CA TYR A 67 6.17 -2.32 3.04
C TYR A 67 6.72 -0.98 2.54
N LEU A 68 8.02 -0.79 2.75
CA LEU A 68 8.83 0.25 2.12
C LEU A 68 9.16 -0.21 0.70
N ARG A 69 8.80 0.60 -0.30
CA ARG A 69 9.40 0.45 -1.62
C ARG A 69 10.16 1.72 -1.91
N HIS A 70 11.46 1.56 -2.05
CA HIS A 70 12.26 2.59 -2.66
C HIS A 70 11.86 2.63 -4.15
N GLY A 71 11.65 3.82 -4.72
CA GLY A 71 11.78 3.99 -6.17
C GLY A 71 13.16 3.46 -6.61
N PRO A 72 13.43 3.32 -7.93
CA PRO A 72 14.67 2.72 -8.43
C PRO A 72 15.86 3.19 -7.58
N GLU A 73 16.40 2.25 -6.79
CA GLU A 73 17.39 2.55 -5.79
C GLU A 73 18.58 3.20 -6.49
N TRP A 74 19.23 4.14 -5.82
CA TRP A 74 20.50 4.69 -6.30
C TRP A 74 21.47 3.52 -6.37
N GLY A 75 21.64 2.94 -7.55
CA GLY A 75 22.79 2.10 -7.81
C GLY A 75 24.05 2.92 -7.53
N GLU A 76 25.17 2.24 -7.31
CA GLU A 76 26.48 2.88 -7.07
C GLU A 76 26.91 3.87 -8.20
N GLY A 77 26.18 3.90 -9.32
CA GLY A 77 26.38 4.81 -10.46
C GLY A 77 25.80 6.24 -10.33
N GLY A 78 25.31 6.64 -9.16
CA GLY A 78 24.76 7.99 -8.94
C GLY A 78 23.28 8.12 -9.34
N PRO A 79 22.71 9.35 -9.25
CA PRO A 79 21.30 9.56 -9.51
C PRO A 79 20.98 9.26 -10.98
N PRO A 80 20.02 8.38 -11.30
CA PRO A 80 19.49 8.32 -12.64
C PRO A 80 18.90 9.69 -13.02
N PRO A 81 18.95 10.09 -14.30
CA PRO A 81 18.32 11.32 -14.74
C PRO A 81 16.80 11.23 -14.55
N GLY A 82 16.29 11.85 -13.48
CA GLY A 82 14.86 11.86 -13.19
C GLY A 82 14.50 12.23 -11.74
N PRO A 83 13.21 12.46 -11.44
CA PRO A 83 12.72 12.61 -10.07
C PRO A 83 12.91 11.30 -9.30
N HIS A 84 13.33 11.41 -8.04
CA HIS A 84 13.44 10.28 -7.13
C HIS A 84 12.28 10.29 -6.14
N VAL A 85 11.34 9.38 -6.35
CA VAL A 85 10.20 9.20 -5.47
C VAL A 85 10.49 8.08 -4.48
N ALA A 86 10.59 8.40 -3.19
CA ALA A 86 10.52 7.40 -2.14
C ALA A 86 9.10 7.40 -1.56
N TRP A 87 8.49 6.23 -1.47
CA TRP A 87 7.19 6.08 -0.83
C TRP A 87 7.26 5.00 0.23
N GLN A 88 6.58 5.23 1.34
CA GLN A 88 6.43 4.22 2.38
C GLN A 88 4.94 3.95 2.52
N ARG A 89 4.53 2.72 2.16
CA ARG A 89 3.18 2.28 2.48
C ARG A 89 3.15 1.77 3.91
N GLY A 90 2.25 2.34 4.68
CA GLY A 90 1.83 1.82 5.96
C GLY A 90 0.57 2.51 6.41
N HIS A 91 -0.05 2.01 7.47
CA HIS A 91 -0.97 2.79 8.30
C HIS A 91 -0.24 3.91 9.06
N ASP A 92 0.77 4.50 8.42
CA ASP A 92 1.52 5.65 8.87
C ASP A 92 0.62 6.85 8.67
N ALA A 93 -0.35 6.98 9.57
CA ALA A 93 -1.03 8.23 9.76
C ALA A 93 0.00 9.30 10.14
N PRO A 94 -0.26 10.59 9.82
CA PRO A 94 0.60 11.67 10.30
C PRO A 94 0.78 11.57 11.81
N PRO A 95 2.00 11.78 12.33
CA PRO A 95 2.24 11.79 13.75
C PRO A 95 1.58 13.01 14.36
N CYS A 96 1.06 12.84 15.57
CA CYS A 96 0.51 13.93 16.34
C CYS A 96 1.61 14.97 16.64
N PRO A 97 1.39 16.27 16.39
CA PRO A 97 2.40 17.30 16.61
C PRO A 97 2.75 17.47 18.10
N ARG A 98 1.89 16.97 19.01
CA ARG A 98 2.08 17.05 20.47
C ARG A 98 2.70 15.80 21.08
N CYS A 99 2.24 14.60 20.71
CA CYS A 99 2.63 13.34 21.35
C CYS A 99 3.19 12.27 20.41
N GLN A 100 3.37 12.59 19.13
CA GLN A 100 3.92 11.71 18.07
C GLN A 100 3.13 10.43 17.77
N ARG A 101 2.05 10.12 18.50
CA ARG A 101 1.16 8.99 18.19
C ARG A 101 0.41 9.19 16.87
N PRO A 102 0.07 8.11 16.15
CA PRO A 102 -0.62 8.18 14.86
C PRO A 102 -2.00 8.83 14.99
N MET A 103 -2.34 9.69 14.05
CA MET A 103 -3.62 10.39 13.99
C MET A 103 -4.70 9.56 13.27
N ARG A 104 -5.98 9.89 13.49
CA ARG A 104 -7.12 9.26 12.81
C ARG A 104 -7.90 10.29 12.03
N LEU A 105 -8.43 9.92 10.88
CA LEU A 105 -9.32 10.77 10.10
C LEU A 105 -10.62 11.01 10.87
N VAL A 106 -11.14 12.24 10.77
CA VAL A 106 -12.48 12.59 11.25
C VAL A 106 -13.40 12.91 10.07
N PRO A 107 -14.71 12.58 10.14
CA PRO A 107 -15.67 12.85 9.06
C PRO A 107 -15.75 14.31 8.62
N GLN A 108 -15.35 15.25 9.48
CA GLN A 108 -15.43 16.70 9.27
C GLN A 108 -14.28 17.27 8.42
N GLY A 109 -13.42 16.44 7.83
CA GLY A 109 -12.36 16.91 6.91
C GLY A 109 -11.02 17.26 7.59
N GLY A 110 -10.65 16.52 8.64
CA GLY A 110 -9.36 16.68 9.33
C GLY A 110 -8.85 15.36 9.88
N CYS A 111 -7.81 15.43 10.70
CA CYS A 111 -7.38 14.30 11.52
C CYS A 111 -7.16 14.70 12.97
N VAL A 112 -7.40 13.77 13.89
CA VAL A 112 -7.28 13.97 15.35
C VAL A 112 -6.45 12.88 15.98
N CYS A 113 -5.64 13.24 16.97
CA CYS A 113 -4.93 12.26 17.78
C CYS A 113 -5.85 11.66 18.83
N ALA A 114 -6.05 10.33 18.79
CA ALA A 114 -6.89 9.64 19.77
C ALA A 114 -6.37 9.72 21.21
N ALA A 115 -5.07 10.00 21.41
CA ALA A 115 -4.45 10.04 22.73
C ALA A 115 -4.53 11.39 23.44
N CYS A 116 -4.33 12.50 22.72
CA CYS A 116 -4.25 13.84 23.32
C CYS A 116 -5.26 14.84 22.75
N GLY A 117 -6.09 14.43 21.78
CA GLY A 117 -7.11 15.28 21.17
C GLY A 117 -6.60 16.33 20.19
N ALA A 118 -5.29 16.49 20.00
CA ALA A 118 -4.74 17.46 19.04
C ALA A 118 -5.23 17.16 17.62
N GLY A 119 -5.74 18.19 16.94
CA GLY A 119 -6.19 18.13 15.55
C GLY A 119 -5.16 18.65 14.55
N ARG A 120 -5.25 18.20 13.31
CA ARG A 120 -4.57 18.79 12.15
C ARG A 120 -5.55 18.91 10.99
N ALA A 121 -5.44 20.02 10.27
CA ALA A 121 -6.20 20.24 9.06
C ALA A 121 -5.69 19.34 7.93
N ILE A 122 -6.61 18.82 7.11
CA ILE A 122 -6.29 18.24 5.82
C ILE A 122 -6.43 19.35 4.80
N LEU A 123 -5.36 19.64 4.09
CA LEU A 123 -5.36 20.60 3.00
C LEU A 123 -6.08 19.99 1.80
N PRO A 124 -6.90 20.77 1.08
CA PRO A 124 -7.69 20.26 -0.03
C PRO A 124 -6.80 19.81 -1.19
N LYS A 125 -7.26 18.84 -1.98
CA LYS A 125 -6.62 18.47 -3.24
C LYS A 125 -6.45 19.72 -4.13
N PRO A 126 -5.23 20.02 -4.62
CA PRO A 126 -5.02 21.17 -5.50
C PRO A 126 -5.73 21.01 -6.85
N PRO A 127 -6.10 22.12 -7.51
CA PRO A 127 -6.93 22.11 -8.71
C PRO A 127 -6.23 21.53 -9.95
N TRP A 128 -4.89 21.44 -9.96
CA TRP A 128 -4.14 20.84 -11.07
C TRP A 128 -4.22 19.31 -11.09
N LEU A 129 -4.65 18.67 -9.98
CA LEU A 129 -4.87 17.23 -9.99
C LEU A 129 -6.17 16.86 -10.70
N PRO A 130 -6.18 15.78 -11.51
CA PRO A 130 -7.39 15.33 -12.19
C PRO A 130 -8.58 15.13 -11.22
N PRO A 131 -9.81 15.46 -11.64
CA PRO A 131 -11.01 15.23 -10.83
C PRO A 131 -11.14 13.78 -10.35
N GLY A 132 -10.80 12.81 -11.21
CA GLY A 132 -10.83 11.36 -10.91
C GLY A 132 -9.65 10.82 -10.09
N SER A 133 -8.72 11.67 -9.64
CA SER A 133 -7.61 11.24 -8.78
C SER A 133 -8.13 10.64 -7.45
N PRO A 134 -7.54 9.55 -6.93
CA PRO A 134 -7.93 8.95 -5.65
C PRO A 134 -7.59 9.85 -4.44
N VAL A 135 -6.84 10.93 -4.65
CA VAL A 135 -6.46 11.88 -3.60
C VAL A 135 -7.67 12.73 -3.21
N LEU A 136 -7.94 12.79 -1.91
CA LEU A 136 -8.94 13.67 -1.29
C LEU A 136 -8.33 14.96 -0.76
N GLY A 137 -7.10 14.86 -0.25
CA GLY A 137 -6.37 15.96 0.34
C GLY A 137 -5.01 15.50 0.83
N PHE A 138 -4.34 16.34 1.62
CA PHE A 138 -3.02 16.04 2.13
C PHE A 138 -2.75 16.70 3.49
N VAL A 139 -1.80 16.16 4.23
CA VAL A 139 -1.29 16.71 5.49
C VAL A 139 0.20 16.94 5.30
N SER A 140 0.63 18.19 5.45
CA SER A 140 2.04 18.57 5.44
C SER A 140 2.38 19.37 6.70
N ASP A 141 3.61 19.21 7.17
CA ASP A 141 4.22 20.05 8.22
C ASP A 141 4.73 21.37 7.65
N GLU A 142 4.84 21.47 6.34
CA GLU A 142 5.35 22.66 5.68
C GLU A 142 4.22 23.67 5.46
N PRO A 143 4.42 24.95 5.82
CA PRO A 143 3.42 25.96 5.52
C PRO A 143 3.22 26.07 4.00
N ALA A 144 1.97 26.27 3.57
CA ALA A 144 1.61 26.36 2.16
C ALA A 144 2.39 27.48 1.42
N VAL A 145 2.77 28.51 2.16
CA VAL A 145 3.75 29.52 1.75
C VAL A 145 4.92 29.37 2.70
N ALA A 146 6.06 28.88 2.19
CA ALA A 146 7.30 28.94 2.94
C ALA A 146 7.66 30.41 3.13
N GLU A 147 7.26 30.99 4.25
CA GLU A 147 7.73 32.31 4.64
C GLU A 147 9.25 32.26 4.64
N GLU A 148 9.84 33.01 3.73
CA GLU A 148 11.28 33.18 3.63
C GLU A 148 11.69 33.88 4.92
N ARG A 149 12.14 33.11 5.90
CA ARG A 149 12.57 33.66 7.19
C ARG A 149 13.58 34.78 6.90
N PRO A 150 13.42 35.95 7.52
CA PRO A 150 14.39 37.03 7.39
C PRO A 150 15.78 36.47 7.66
N ARG A 151 16.66 36.58 6.66
CA ARG A 151 18.02 36.05 6.74
C ARG A 151 18.87 37.06 7.47
N GLU A 152 19.61 36.61 8.48
CA GLU A 152 20.67 37.43 9.05
C GLU A 152 21.76 37.58 7.98
N PRO A 153 22.14 38.82 7.62
CA PRO A 153 23.19 39.05 6.64
C PRO A 153 24.51 38.43 7.11
N VAL A 154 25.20 37.71 6.23
CA VAL A 154 26.49 37.09 6.55
C VAL A 154 27.61 38.00 6.06
N GLN A 155 28.56 38.30 6.95
CA GLN A 155 29.78 39.04 6.58
C GLN A 155 30.85 38.08 6.07
N VAL A 156 31.39 38.37 4.89
CA VAL A 156 32.50 37.63 4.28
C VAL A 156 33.55 38.60 3.74
N ALA A 157 34.80 38.15 3.57
CA ALA A 157 35.82 38.98 2.95
C ALA A 157 35.71 38.95 1.41
N CYS A 158 35.85 40.11 0.76
CA CYS A 158 35.94 40.21 -0.68
C CYS A 158 37.21 39.48 -1.17
N THR A 159 37.05 38.56 -2.12
CA THR A 159 38.18 37.80 -2.68
C THR A 159 39.14 38.63 -3.53
N GLN A 160 38.77 39.87 -3.90
CA GLN A 160 39.60 40.77 -4.70
C GLN A 160 40.38 41.78 -3.85
N CYS A 161 39.73 42.46 -2.89
CA CYS A 161 40.37 43.52 -2.09
C CYS A 161 40.50 43.20 -0.59
N GLY A 162 39.98 42.08 -0.11
CA GLY A 162 39.94 41.72 1.30
C GLY A 162 38.94 42.50 2.17
N GLY A 163 38.31 43.54 1.62
CA GLY A 163 37.32 44.36 2.34
C GLY A 163 36.05 43.57 2.73
N PRO A 164 35.33 43.97 3.78
CA PRO A 164 34.14 43.26 4.24
C PRO A 164 33.00 43.38 3.21
N LEU A 165 32.34 42.27 2.93
CA LEU A 165 31.20 42.11 2.04
C LEU A 165 30.02 41.59 2.86
N VAL A 166 28.91 42.33 2.84
CA VAL A 166 27.67 41.90 3.50
C VAL A 166 26.79 41.22 2.45
N ALA A 167 26.51 39.93 2.64
CA ALA A 167 25.63 39.15 1.76
C ALA A 167 24.27 38.94 2.42
N ASP A 168 23.19 39.31 1.71
CA ASP A 168 21.79 39.19 2.16
C ASP A 168 21.09 37.92 1.66
N GLY A 169 21.75 37.15 0.78
CA GLY A 169 21.17 35.96 0.13
C GLY A 169 20.20 36.28 -1.01
N SER A 170 20.17 37.52 -1.51
CA SER A 170 19.36 37.84 -2.70
C SER A 170 19.96 37.25 -3.99
N SER A 171 21.30 37.16 -4.05
CA SER A 171 22.06 36.69 -5.20
C SER A 171 23.34 35.99 -4.77
N ARG A 172 23.75 34.95 -5.51
CA ARG A 172 25.04 34.28 -5.31
C ARG A 172 26.22 35.14 -5.75
N ILE A 173 25.99 36.16 -6.55
CA ILE A 173 26.99 37.14 -6.99
C ILE A 173 26.62 38.50 -6.39
N VAL A 174 27.43 38.98 -5.46
CA VAL A 174 27.20 40.23 -4.71
C VAL A 174 28.29 41.25 -5.08
N PRO A 175 27.96 42.51 -5.37
CA PRO A 175 28.96 43.55 -5.60
C PRO A 175 29.64 43.96 -4.29
N CYS A 176 30.96 44.07 -4.29
CA CYS A 176 31.71 44.60 -3.15
C CYS A 176 31.53 46.13 -3.05
N GLY A 177 31.06 46.59 -1.88
CA GLY A 177 30.89 48.02 -1.61
C GLY A 177 32.19 48.84 -1.57
N TYR A 178 33.35 48.19 -1.48
CA TYR A 178 34.65 48.84 -1.43
C TYR A 178 35.32 48.98 -2.80
N CYS A 179 35.40 47.89 -3.57
CA CYS A 179 36.17 47.86 -4.82
C CYS A 179 35.33 47.65 -6.09
N SER A 180 34.01 47.56 -6.00
CA SER A 180 33.18 47.40 -7.20
C SER A 180 33.01 45.94 -7.66
N ALA A 181 33.92 45.07 -7.24
CA ALA A 181 34.06 43.73 -7.80
C ALA A 181 32.82 42.86 -7.54
N ARG A 182 32.39 42.11 -8.55
CA ARG A 182 31.32 41.11 -8.43
C ARG A 182 31.91 39.84 -7.84
N VAL A 183 31.61 39.56 -6.58
CA VAL A 183 32.14 38.41 -5.85
C VAL A 183 31.11 37.29 -5.84
N ALA A 184 31.49 36.10 -6.31
CA ALA A 184 30.70 34.90 -6.15
C ALA A 184 30.85 34.37 -4.71
N LEU A 185 29.74 34.15 -4.02
CA LEU A 185 29.73 33.63 -2.65
C LEU A 185 30.15 32.15 -2.65
N PRO A 186 31.06 31.73 -1.74
CA PRO A 186 31.39 30.32 -1.52
C PRO A 186 30.17 29.50 -1.12
N ASP A 187 30.15 28.22 -1.48
CA ASP A 187 29.02 27.31 -1.26
C ASP A 187 28.61 27.20 0.21
N ALA A 188 29.56 27.22 1.14
CA ALA A 188 29.28 27.20 2.57
C ALA A 188 28.53 28.46 3.04
N VAL A 189 28.90 29.63 2.52
CA VAL A 189 28.23 30.92 2.81
C VAL A 189 26.84 30.93 2.19
N TRP A 190 26.74 30.45 0.95
CA TRP A 190 25.46 30.33 0.25
C TRP A 190 24.51 29.37 0.96
N ALA A 191 24.99 28.21 1.41
CA ALA A 191 24.21 27.24 2.18
C ALA A 191 23.81 27.78 3.56
N ALA A 192 24.61 28.65 4.18
CA ALA A 192 24.23 29.33 5.42
C ALA A 192 23.08 30.32 5.20
N LEU A 193 23.10 31.06 4.10
CA LEU A 193 22.02 31.97 3.69
C LEU A 193 20.77 31.20 3.19
N HIS A 194 20.98 30.03 2.57
CA HIS A 194 19.94 29.18 1.99
C HIS A 194 20.07 27.75 2.50
N PRO A 195 19.71 27.49 3.77
CA PRO A 195 19.76 26.15 4.33
C PRO A 195 19.02 25.18 3.41
N PRO A 196 19.66 24.06 3.00
CA PRO A 196 19.03 23.10 2.11
C PRO A 196 17.76 22.57 2.77
N ARG A 197 16.67 22.49 1.99
CA ARG A 197 15.42 21.91 2.49
C ARG A 197 15.65 20.43 2.74
N VAL A 198 15.47 20.02 3.99
CA VAL A 198 15.54 18.61 4.37
C VAL A 198 14.32 17.90 3.80
N LYS A 199 14.53 16.77 3.14
CA LYS A 199 13.45 15.87 2.70
C LYS A 199 12.68 15.41 3.93
N ARG A 200 11.39 15.68 3.97
CA ARG A 200 10.47 15.28 5.04
C ARG A 200 9.33 14.48 4.48
N ARG A 201 8.84 13.56 5.30
CA ARG A 201 7.61 12.83 5.02
C ARG A 201 6.42 13.75 5.15
N TRP A 202 5.48 13.60 4.23
CA TRP A 202 4.16 14.21 4.28
C TRP A 202 3.14 13.18 3.81
N TRP A 203 1.84 13.44 3.99
CA TRP A 203 0.81 12.42 3.82
C TRP A 203 -0.25 12.84 2.83
N LEU A 204 -0.65 11.91 1.95
CA LEU A 204 -1.88 12.02 1.19
C LEU A 204 -3.02 11.37 1.96
N VAL A 205 -4.22 11.92 1.78
CA VAL A 205 -5.48 11.31 2.17
C VAL A 205 -6.11 10.77 0.90
N VAL A 206 -6.35 9.46 0.85
CA VAL A 206 -6.78 8.79 -0.38
C VAL A 206 -8.04 7.98 -0.15
N HIS A 207 -8.91 7.94 -1.16
CA HIS A 207 -9.90 6.90 -1.28
C HIS A 207 -9.19 5.59 -1.61
N ALA A 208 -9.05 4.73 -0.60
CA ALA A 208 -8.87 3.33 -0.88
C ALA A 208 -10.24 2.83 -1.34
N ALA A 209 -10.40 2.62 -2.66
CA ALA A 209 -11.50 1.81 -3.16
C ALA A 209 -11.59 0.57 -2.27
N ASP A 210 -12.81 0.17 -1.88
CA ASP A 210 -13.02 -1.04 -1.10
C ASP A 210 -12.07 -2.10 -1.65
N ASP A 211 -11.20 -2.60 -0.78
CA ASP A 211 -10.33 -3.71 -1.13
C ASP A 211 -11.20 -4.71 -1.89
N PRO A 212 -10.92 -5.04 -3.16
CA PRO A 212 -11.74 -5.97 -3.93
C PRO A 212 -11.92 -7.32 -3.20
N ARG A 213 -11.08 -7.58 -2.18
CA ARG A 213 -11.23 -8.65 -1.19
C ARG A 213 -12.47 -8.57 -0.27
N ARG A 214 -13.15 -7.42 -0.17
CA ARG A 214 -14.40 -7.20 0.59
C ARG A 214 -15.68 -7.38 -0.23
N GLY A 215 -15.57 -7.70 -1.52
CA GLY A 215 -16.72 -8.15 -2.30
C GLY A 215 -17.36 -9.40 -1.67
N PRO A 216 -18.64 -9.72 -1.95
CA PRO A 216 -19.22 -10.97 -1.51
C PRO A 216 -18.31 -12.10 -1.98
N ALA A 217 -17.67 -12.80 -1.04
CA ALA A 217 -16.86 -13.97 -1.37
C ALA A 217 -17.74 -14.89 -2.19
N ASN A 218 -17.34 -15.16 -3.43
CA ASN A 218 -18.14 -15.97 -4.32
C ASN A 218 -17.95 -17.44 -3.92
N ILE A 219 -18.57 -17.84 -2.81
CA ILE A 219 -18.58 -19.22 -2.29
C ILE A 219 -19.09 -20.18 -3.37
N LEU A 220 -19.89 -19.69 -4.34
CA LEU A 220 -20.32 -20.47 -5.49
C LEU A 220 -19.15 -20.98 -6.34
N ARG A 221 -17.96 -20.35 -6.35
CA ARG A 221 -16.78 -20.91 -7.04
C ARG A 221 -16.29 -22.24 -6.44
N PHE A 222 -16.57 -22.50 -5.17
CA PHE A 222 -16.23 -23.76 -4.48
C PHE A 222 -17.41 -24.72 -4.34
N GLN A 223 -18.62 -24.18 -4.19
CA GLN A 223 -19.84 -24.99 -4.11
C GLN A 223 -20.29 -25.50 -5.48
N MET A 224 -20.13 -24.73 -6.57
CA MET A 224 -20.56 -25.17 -7.90
C MET A 224 -19.88 -26.48 -8.33
N PRO A 225 -18.55 -26.68 -8.15
CA PRO A 225 -17.95 -27.98 -8.41
C PRO A 225 -18.53 -29.10 -7.55
N ALA A 226 -18.71 -28.88 -6.24
CA ALA A 226 -19.20 -29.92 -5.33
C ALA A 226 -20.67 -30.30 -5.61
N VAL A 227 -21.53 -29.30 -5.86
CA VAL A 227 -22.94 -29.50 -6.20
C VAL A 227 -23.07 -30.11 -7.60
N THR A 228 -22.27 -29.66 -8.58
CA THR A 228 -22.26 -30.27 -9.92
C THR A 228 -21.77 -31.72 -9.87
N ILE A 229 -20.71 -32.01 -9.11
CA ILE A 229 -20.22 -33.39 -8.92
C ILE A 229 -21.28 -34.23 -8.20
N GLY A 230 -21.88 -33.73 -7.12
CA GLY A 230 -22.95 -34.41 -6.40
C GLY A 230 -24.17 -34.69 -7.28
N GLY A 231 -24.57 -33.73 -8.12
CA GLY A 231 -25.66 -33.87 -9.08
C GLY A 231 -25.34 -34.91 -10.17
N ILE A 232 -24.14 -34.87 -10.74
CA ILE A 232 -23.69 -35.88 -11.72
C ILE A 232 -23.67 -37.28 -11.09
N LEU A 233 -23.17 -37.41 -9.87
CA LEU A 233 -23.16 -38.69 -9.14
C LEU A 233 -24.57 -39.20 -8.85
N GLY A 234 -25.49 -38.32 -8.45
CA GLY A 234 -26.89 -38.68 -8.26
C GLY A 234 -27.55 -39.18 -9.54
N ILE A 235 -27.29 -38.51 -10.67
CA ILE A 235 -27.83 -38.91 -11.98
C ILE A 235 -27.22 -40.24 -12.46
N LEU A 236 -25.89 -40.39 -12.38
CA LEU A 236 -25.21 -41.62 -12.79
C LEU A 236 -25.60 -42.81 -11.90
N GLY A 237 -25.70 -42.60 -10.59
CA GLY A 237 -26.16 -43.63 -9.65
C GLY A 237 -27.62 -44.02 -9.89
N GLY A 238 -28.51 -43.05 -10.12
CA GLY A 238 -29.91 -43.31 -10.45
C GLY A 238 -30.07 -44.08 -11.77
N PHE A 239 -29.31 -43.68 -12.80
CA PHE A 239 -29.26 -44.41 -14.08
C PHE A 239 -28.77 -45.85 -13.89
N PHE A 240 -27.72 -46.05 -13.09
CA PHE A 240 -27.21 -47.38 -12.78
C PHE A 240 -28.29 -48.27 -12.13
N ILE A 241 -29.02 -47.75 -11.13
CA ILE A 241 -30.08 -48.49 -10.44
C ILE A 241 -31.23 -48.85 -11.40
N LEU A 242 -31.63 -47.90 -12.27
CA LEU A 242 -32.72 -48.09 -13.23
C LEU A 242 -32.40 -49.13 -14.31
N PHE A 243 -31.15 -49.16 -14.78
CA PHE A 243 -30.75 -50.01 -15.90
C PHE A 243 -29.99 -51.29 -15.49
N ALA A 244 -29.67 -51.46 -14.21
CA ALA A 244 -29.04 -52.68 -13.68
C ALA A 244 -29.76 -53.99 -14.09
N PRO A 245 -31.10 -54.10 -14.07
CA PRO A 245 -31.77 -55.34 -14.46
C PRO A 245 -31.54 -55.71 -15.92
N VAL A 246 -31.52 -54.70 -16.81
CA VAL A 246 -31.29 -54.89 -18.26
C VAL A 246 -29.84 -55.27 -18.54
N TRP A 247 -28.90 -54.74 -17.74
CA TRP A 247 -27.48 -55.04 -17.89
C TRP A 247 -27.10 -56.43 -17.39
N PHE A 248 -27.79 -56.94 -16.38
CA PHE A 248 -27.56 -58.30 -15.87
C PHE A 248 -27.88 -59.40 -16.88
N GLU A 249 -28.73 -59.13 -17.88
CA GLU A 249 -29.07 -60.10 -18.92
C GLU A 249 -28.02 -60.20 -20.05
N HIS A 250 -27.01 -59.32 -20.13
CA HIS A 250 -26.12 -59.21 -21.31
C HIS A 250 -24.60 -59.34 -21.04
N GLY A 251 -24.22 -60.08 -19.99
CA GLY A 251 -22.86 -60.62 -19.84
C GLY A 251 -21.72 -59.60 -19.59
N ASP A 252 -20.51 -60.14 -19.45
CA ASP A 252 -19.31 -59.52 -18.83
C ASP A 252 -18.88 -58.15 -19.38
N THR A 253 -19.22 -57.81 -20.62
CA THR A 253 -18.92 -56.50 -21.23
C THR A 253 -19.78 -55.37 -20.66
N ALA A 254 -21.00 -55.66 -20.21
CA ALA A 254 -21.87 -54.67 -19.57
C ALA A 254 -21.32 -54.24 -18.20
N MET A 255 -20.62 -55.15 -17.50
CA MET A 255 -20.03 -54.86 -16.19
C MET A 255 -18.88 -53.84 -16.30
N PHE A 256 -18.02 -53.96 -17.32
CA PHE A 256 -16.89 -53.05 -17.51
C PHE A 256 -17.32 -51.63 -17.90
N VAL A 257 -18.33 -51.51 -18.77
CA VAL A 257 -18.87 -50.20 -19.18
C VAL A 257 -19.69 -49.58 -18.05
N GLY A 258 -20.49 -50.38 -17.35
CA GLY A 258 -21.35 -49.93 -16.26
C GLY A 258 -20.58 -49.43 -15.03
N PHE A 259 -19.46 -50.07 -14.66
CA PHE A 259 -18.69 -49.69 -13.47
C PHE A 259 -17.39 -48.95 -13.79
N GLY A 260 -16.69 -49.34 -14.86
CA GLY A 260 -15.37 -48.80 -15.18
C GLY A 260 -15.42 -47.33 -15.59
N VAL A 261 -16.39 -46.93 -16.43
CA VAL A 261 -16.49 -45.55 -16.91
C VAL A 261 -16.88 -44.58 -15.78
N PRO A 262 -17.92 -44.84 -14.95
CA PRO A 262 -18.23 -43.96 -13.82
C PRO A 262 -17.11 -43.89 -12.78
N ALA A 263 -16.44 -45.01 -12.49
CA ALA A 263 -15.31 -45.03 -11.56
C ALA A 263 -14.11 -44.21 -12.09
N ALA A 264 -13.82 -44.30 -13.40
CA ALA A 264 -12.77 -43.49 -14.03
C ALA A 264 -13.12 -42.00 -14.03
N VAL A 265 -14.36 -41.63 -14.35
CA VAL A 265 -14.83 -40.24 -14.28
C VAL A 265 -14.75 -39.70 -12.85
N PHE A 266 -15.14 -40.50 -11.85
CA PHE A 266 -15.03 -40.14 -10.44
C PHE A 266 -13.56 -39.92 -10.04
N LEU A 267 -12.67 -40.83 -10.39
CA LEU A 267 -11.24 -40.71 -10.11
C LEU A 267 -10.65 -39.46 -10.76
N CYS A 268 -11.01 -39.16 -12.00
CA CYS A 268 -10.57 -37.96 -12.72
C CYS A 268 -11.06 -36.66 -12.05
N LEU A 269 -12.35 -36.59 -11.66
CA LEU A 269 -12.91 -35.42 -10.96
C LEU A 269 -12.29 -35.24 -9.56
N TRP A 270 -12.05 -36.35 -8.85
CA TRP A 270 -11.37 -36.34 -7.56
C TRP A 270 -9.91 -35.91 -7.66
N LEU A 271 -9.17 -36.43 -8.65
CA LEU A 271 -7.78 -36.02 -8.91
C LEU A 271 -7.70 -34.56 -9.35
N TRP A 272 -8.65 -34.07 -10.17
CA TRP A 272 -8.69 -32.69 -10.61
C TRP A 272 -8.97 -31.72 -9.45
N THR A 273 -9.94 -32.02 -8.59
CA THR A 273 -10.21 -31.24 -7.38
C THR A 273 -9.03 -31.26 -6.42
N ARG A 274 -8.38 -32.42 -6.23
CA ARG A 274 -7.17 -32.55 -5.40
C ARG A 274 -5.99 -31.77 -5.98
N MET A 275 -5.77 -31.79 -7.30
CA MET A 275 -4.75 -30.98 -7.97
C MET A 275 -5.01 -29.48 -7.86
N ARG A 276 -6.27 -29.03 -8.03
CA ARG A 276 -6.65 -27.63 -7.83
C ARG A 276 -6.39 -27.19 -6.40
N TYR A 277 -6.81 -28.02 -5.44
CA TYR A 277 -6.54 -27.79 -4.02
C TYR A 277 -5.04 -27.67 -3.75
N TRP A 278 -4.23 -28.59 -4.27
CA TRP A 278 -2.78 -28.61 -4.06
C TRP A 278 -2.06 -27.41 -4.72
N ARG A 279 -2.55 -26.92 -5.87
CA ARG A 279 -2.06 -25.68 -6.48
C ARG A 279 -2.40 -24.43 -5.66
N ILE A 280 -3.56 -24.42 -4.99
CA ILE A 280 -3.97 -23.30 -4.14
C ILE A 280 -3.23 -23.33 -2.79
N CYS A 281 -2.98 -24.51 -2.22
CA CYS A 281 -2.38 -24.71 -0.90
C CYS A 281 -0.84 -24.77 -0.90
N ARG A 282 -0.15 -24.13 -1.84
CA ARG A 282 1.32 -24.13 -1.82
C ARG A 282 1.86 -23.20 -0.73
N PRO A 283 2.97 -23.54 -0.05
CA PRO A 283 3.60 -22.68 0.97
C PRO A 283 3.99 -21.29 0.46
N GLU A 284 4.31 -21.19 -0.84
CA GLU A 284 4.61 -19.93 -1.54
C GLU A 284 3.38 -19.02 -1.72
N ASN A 285 2.16 -19.55 -1.52
CA ASN A 285 0.94 -18.75 -1.42
C ASN A 285 0.70 -18.39 0.05
N GLU A 286 1.60 -17.59 0.63
CA GLU A 286 1.39 -17.01 1.95
C GLU A 286 0.08 -16.21 1.95
N VAL A 287 -0.79 -16.53 2.89
CA VAL A 287 -2.17 -16.06 2.92
C VAL A 287 -2.35 -15.21 4.16
N VAL A 288 -2.62 -13.93 3.93
CA VAL A 288 -2.84 -12.93 4.99
C VAL A 288 -4.33 -12.81 5.22
N GLY A 289 -4.81 -13.41 6.31
CA GLY A 289 -6.18 -13.29 6.80
C GLY A 289 -6.35 -12.11 7.74
N ARG A 290 -7.60 -11.64 7.92
CA ARG A 290 -7.95 -10.62 8.91
C ARG A 290 -9.11 -11.10 9.76
N LEU A 291 -8.96 -11.03 11.07
CA LEU A 291 -9.98 -11.52 12.00
C LEU A 291 -11.21 -10.58 12.00
N SER A 292 -12.41 -11.16 11.88
CA SER A 292 -13.69 -10.48 12.12
C SER A 292 -14.41 -11.14 13.29
N ALA A 293 -15.04 -10.35 14.17
CA ALA A 293 -15.85 -10.88 15.25
C ALA A 293 -17.31 -11.08 14.78
N HIS A 294 -17.87 -12.28 14.92
CA HIS A 294 -19.28 -12.53 14.63
C HIS A 294 -20.16 -12.38 15.88
N TRP A 295 -21.27 -11.64 15.73
CA TRP A 295 -22.03 -11.01 16.82
C TRP A 295 -22.90 -11.91 17.73
N SER A 296 -22.96 -13.24 17.59
CA SER A 296 -24.02 -13.99 18.30
C SER A 296 -23.80 -15.43 18.77
N SER A 297 -22.66 -16.12 18.59
CA SER A 297 -22.53 -17.51 19.13
C SER A 297 -21.12 -18.12 19.26
N GLY A 298 -20.09 -17.30 19.48
CA GLY A 298 -18.70 -17.75 19.59
C GLY A 298 -17.80 -17.11 18.53
N PHE A 299 -16.49 -17.08 18.78
CA PHE A 299 -15.50 -16.38 17.95
C PHE A 299 -15.28 -17.10 16.61
N ARG A 300 -16.32 -17.13 15.76
CA ARG A 300 -16.14 -17.44 14.34
C ARG A 300 -15.35 -16.31 13.74
N THR A 301 -14.17 -16.65 13.27
CA THR A 301 -13.26 -15.66 12.73
C THR A 301 -13.02 -15.97 11.26
N GLU A 302 -13.39 -15.04 10.39
CA GLU A 302 -13.27 -15.21 8.95
C GLU A 302 -11.81 -15.02 8.52
N VAL A 303 -11.25 -15.98 7.79
CA VAL A 303 -9.93 -15.86 7.16
C VAL A 303 -10.12 -15.82 5.65
N LEU A 304 -9.64 -14.74 5.04
CA LEU A 304 -9.59 -14.57 3.59
C LEU A 304 -8.27 -15.08 3.04
N ILE A 305 -8.34 -16.02 2.10
CA ILE A 305 -7.20 -16.64 1.41
C ILE A 305 -7.02 -15.95 0.06
N THR A 306 -5.84 -15.41 -0.24
CA THR A 306 -5.56 -14.66 -1.48
C THR A 306 -4.34 -15.21 -2.23
N SER A 307 -4.26 -14.95 -3.54
CA SER A 307 -3.09 -15.30 -4.35
C SER A 307 -1.91 -14.36 -4.02
N PRO A 308 -0.66 -14.85 -3.88
CA PRO A 308 0.50 -14.01 -3.57
C PRO A 308 0.79 -12.98 -4.67
N ASN A 309 0.53 -13.35 -5.94
CA ASN A 309 0.77 -12.48 -7.10
C ASN A 309 -0.46 -11.65 -7.50
N ARG A 310 -1.63 -11.93 -6.90
CA ARG A 310 -2.89 -11.21 -7.13
C ARG A 310 -3.67 -11.12 -5.82
N PRO A 311 -3.25 -10.24 -4.89
CA PRO A 311 -3.86 -10.15 -3.57
C PRO A 311 -5.36 -9.81 -3.59
N ALA A 312 -5.82 -9.20 -4.69
CA ALA A 312 -7.22 -8.88 -4.96
C ALA A 312 -8.10 -10.12 -5.22
N ASP A 313 -7.52 -11.24 -5.64
CA ASP A 313 -8.26 -12.48 -5.91
C ASP A 313 -8.43 -13.27 -4.61
N VAL A 314 -9.61 -13.17 -3.98
CA VAL A 314 -9.99 -14.05 -2.87
C VAL A 314 -10.14 -15.47 -3.39
N LEU A 315 -9.14 -16.29 -3.08
CA LEU A 315 -9.09 -17.70 -3.41
C LEU A 315 -9.97 -18.53 -2.50
N ALA A 316 -10.14 -18.22 -1.22
CA ALA A 316 -11.03 -18.97 -0.34
C ALA A 316 -11.42 -18.16 0.90
N ARG A 317 -12.51 -18.57 1.55
CA ARG A 317 -12.97 -18.08 2.86
C ARG A 317 -13.02 -19.26 3.80
N ALA A 318 -12.31 -19.17 4.92
CA ALA A 318 -12.35 -20.19 5.95
C ALA A 318 -12.85 -19.58 7.25
N ASP A 319 -13.89 -20.17 7.82
CA ASP A 319 -14.28 -19.85 9.18
C ASP A 319 -13.35 -20.59 10.13
N LEU A 320 -12.73 -19.87 11.07
CA LEU A 320 -12.05 -20.48 12.21
C LEU A 320 -13.12 -20.79 13.25
N TRP A 321 -13.31 -22.08 13.51
CA TRP A 321 -14.24 -22.57 14.51
C TRP A 321 -13.50 -22.74 15.83
N ALA A 322 -14.22 -22.52 16.94
CA ALA A 322 -13.73 -22.80 18.30
C ALA A 322 -12.46 -22.03 18.72
N LEU A 323 -12.25 -20.82 18.21
CA LEU A 323 -11.35 -19.87 18.87
C LEU A 323 -11.98 -19.48 20.22
N ASP A 324 -11.23 -19.63 21.31
CA ASP A 324 -11.61 -18.99 22.56
C ASP A 324 -11.26 -17.50 22.53
N ARG A 325 -11.79 -16.74 23.50
CA ARG A 325 -11.56 -15.28 23.58
C ARG A 325 -10.06 -14.95 23.68
N ARG A 326 -9.32 -15.75 24.45
CA ARG A 326 -7.91 -15.53 24.72
C ARG A 326 -7.09 -15.67 23.44
N ARG A 327 -7.31 -16.71 22.66
CA ARG A 327 -6.62 -16.94 21.39
C ARG A 327 -7.02 -15.92 20.33
N PHE A 328 -8.28 -15.47 20.32
CA PHE A 328 -8.71 -14.37 19.46
C PHE A 328 -7.96 -13.06 19.77
N ASP A 329 -7.83 -12.72 21.06
CA ASP A 329 -7.09 -11.54 21.50
C ASP A 329 -5.57 -11.69 21.24
N GLU A 330 -4.98 -12.88 21.44
CA GLU A 330 -3.57 -13.21 21.09
C GLU A 330 -3.26 -13.01 19.60
N LEU A 331 -4.24 -13.21 18.73
CA LEU A 331 -4.11 -13.02 17.29
C LEU A 331 -4.40 -11.57 16.84
N GLY A 332 -4.50 -10.64 17.79
CA GLY A 332 -4.70 -9.21 17.55
C GLY A 332 -6.17 -8.75 17.55
N GLY A 333 -7.09 -9.60 17.99
CA GLY A 333 -8.51 -9.26 18.16
C GLY A 333 -9.22 -8.88 16.85
N GLU A 334 -10.29 -8.08 16.95
CA GLU A 334 -11.03 -7.66 15.76
C GLU A 334 -10.15 -6.78 14.87
N GLY A 335 -9.95 -7.23 13.63
CA GLY A 335 -9.08 -6.57 12.68
C GLY A 335 -7.61 -6.98 12.77
N GLY A 336 -7.23 -7.89 13.68
CA GLY A 336 -5.91 -8.51 13.76
C GLY A 336 -5.51 -9.22 12.46
N ARG A 337 -4.20 -9.20 12.15
CA ARG A 337 -3.65 -9.81 10.94
C ARG A 337 -3.02 -11.14 11.29
N VAL A 338 -3.39 -12.16 10.54
CA VAL A 338 -2.87 -13.51 10.75
C VAL A 338 -2.34 -14.08 9.45
N ARG A 339 -1.26 -14.85 9.55
CA ARG A 339 -0.88 -15.77 8.48
C ARG A 339 -1.74 -16.99 8.65
N ALA A 340 -2.39 -17.42 7.59
CA ALA A 340 -3.17 -18.62 7.61
C ALA A 340 -2.79 -19.53 6.45
N TRP A 341 -2.82 -20.84 6.66
CA TRP A 341 -2.62 -21.80 5.59
C TRP A 341 -3.51 -23.03 5.81
N MET A 342 -4.03 -23.57 4.72
CA MET A 342 -4.79 -24.81 4.78
C MET A 342 -3.84 -25.98 5.10
N VAL A 343 -4.25 -26.85 6.02
CA VAL A 343 -3.44 -28.02 6.40
C VAL A 343 -3.52 -29.08 5.27
N PRO A 344 -2.38 -29.50 4.70
CA PRO A 344 -2.38 -30.51 3.64
C PRO A 344 -3.12 -31.79 4.06
N GLY A 345 -4.06 -32.23 3.23
CA GLY A 345 -4.82 -33.46 3.47
C GLY A 345 -5.97 -33.35 4.48
N LYS A 346 -6.22 -32.17 5.07
CA LYS A 346 -7.33 -31.93 6.01
C LYS A 346 -8.21 -30.76 5.54
N PRO A 347 -9.13 -30.98 4.58
CA PRO A 347 -10.02 -29.93 4.11
C PRO A 347 -10.87 -29.41 5.27
N GLY A 348 -10.85 -28.08 5.49
CA GLY A 348 -11.55 -27.42 6.60
C GLY A 348 -10.68 -27.11 7.82
N LEU A 349 -9.43 -27.58 7.87
CA LEU A 349 -8.48 -27.19 8.91
C LEU A 349 -7.53 -26.11 8.38
N THR A 350 -7.55 -24.95 9.02
CA THR A 350 -6.68 -23.82 8.71
C THR A 350 -5.75 -23.60 9.89
N TYR A 351 -4.44 -23.70 9.67
CA TYR A 351 -3.47 -23.26 10.65
C TYR A 351 -3.36 -21.74 10.59
N VAL A 352 -3.26 -21.10 11.75
CA VAL A 352 -3.24 -19.66 11.88
C VAL A 352 -2.13 -19.27 12.85
N ASP A 353 -1.23 -18.43 12.36
CA ASP A 353 -0.12 -17.89 13.12
C ASP A 353 -0.31 -16.37 13.22
N PRO A 354 -0.10 -15.76 14.40
CA PRO A 354 -0.05 -14.30 14.47
C PRO A 354 1.05 -13.82 13.53
N ILE A 355 0.72 -12.85 12.68
CA ILE A 355 1.80 -12.05 12.08
C ILE A 355 2.27 -11.18 13.23
N PRO A 356 3.54 -11.29 13.69
CA PRO A 356 4.04 -10.34 14.66
C PRO A 356 3.79 -8.96 14.07
N SER A 357 2.90 -8.19 14.71
CA SER A 357 2.87 -6.76 14.47
C SER A 357 4.29 -6.33 14.84
N LEU A 358 5.11 -5.94 13.86
CA LEU A 358 6.44 -5.38 14.09
C LEU A 358 6.37 -4.00 14.78
N LEU A 359 5.34 -3.79 15.60
CA LEU A 359 4.98 -2.63 16.37
C LEU A 359 4.28 -3.13 17.66
N GLU A 360 5.03 -3.85 18.50
CA GLU A 360 4.99 -3.64 19.94
C GLU A 360 6.36 -3.15 20.41
#